data_AF-W1YHK8-F1
#
_entry.id   AF-W1YHK8-F1
#
_cell.length_a   1.000
_cell.length_b   1.000
_cell.length_c   1.000
_cell.angle_alpha   90.00
_cell.angle_beta   90.00
_cell.angle_gamma   90.00
#
_symmetry.space_group_name_H-M   'P 1'
#
loop_
_entity.id
_entity.type
_entity.pdbx_description
1 polymer ?
#
loop_
_entity_poly.entity_id
_entity_poly.type
_entity_poly.pdbx_seq_one_letter_code
_entity_poly.pdbx_strand_id
1 'polypeptide(L)'
;GHKSPDTDSICSAISFANLLTQMGTPATPVCAGEANKETTYILNHFGFEHPQIVKNWEEFAPEGGNLYLTDHNESKQIIDGYKSMNMCGVVDHHRIGDFETDGPV
;
A
#
# COMPACT_ATOMS: atom_id res chain seq x y z
N GLY A 1 -2.19 1.15 0.33
CA GLY A 1 -3.54 1.37 0.88
C GLY A 1 -4.26 0.09 1.27
N HIS A 2 -5.45 0.24 1.85
CA HIS A 2 -6.28 -0.84 2.43
C HIS A 2 -6.98 -1.75 1.40
N LYS A 3 -7.46 -2.92 1.87
CA LYS A 3 -8.14 -3.99 1.10
C LYS A 3 -9.33 -3.57 0.22
N SER A 4 -10.06 -2.53 0.62
CA SER A 4 -11.19 -1.98 -0.14
C SER A 4 -10.84 -0.62 -0.73
N PRO A 5 -9.89 -0.53 -1.68
CA PRO A 5 -9.22 0.72 -2.02
C PRO A 5 -10.19 1.80 -2.51
N ASP A 6 -10.01 3.00 -1.99
CA ASP A 6 -10.61 4.22 -2.50
C ASP A 6 -9.56 5.09 -3.23
N THR A 7 -9.84 6.38 -3.41
CA THR A 7 -8.90 7.29 -4.06
C THR A 7 -7.66 7.55 -3.22
N ASP A 8 -7.78 7.76 -1.91
CA ASP A 8 -6.61 8.04 -1.08
C ASP A 8 -5.70 6.82 -0.98
N SER A 9 -6.28 5.64 -0.73
CA SER A 9 -5.57 4.36 -0.68
C SER A 9 -4.68 4.08 -1.90
N ILE A 10 -5.13 4.45 -3.11
CA ILE A 10 -4.38 4.28 -4.36
C ILE A 10 -3.42 5.45 -4.62
N CYS A 11 -3.89 6.70 -4.50
CA CYS A 11 -3.07 7.88 -4.81
C CYS A 11 -1.93 8.08 -3.78
N SER A 12 -2.17 7.79 -2.51
CA SER A 12 -1.14 7.78 -1.47
C SER A 12 -0.06 6.73 -1.74
N ALA A 13 -0.44 5.53 -2.21
CA ALA A 13 0.52 4.48 -2.56
C ALA A 13 1.42 4.93 -3.73
N ILE A 14 0.84 5.48 -4.79
CA ILE A 14 1.58 6.01 -5.96
C ILE A 14 2.52 7.14 -5.54
N SER A 15 2.00 8.14 -4.84
CA SER A 15 2.77 9.33 -4.46
C SER A 15 3.87 9.00 -3.45
N PHE A 16 3.61 8.12 -2.49
CA PHE A 16 4.60 7.73 -1.50
C PHE A 16 5.70 6.84 -2.08
N ALA A 17 5.37 5.90 -2.98
CA ALA A 17 6.38 5.11 -3.69
C ALA A 17 7.31 6.00 -4.55
N ASN A 18 6.74 7.02 -5.20
CA ASN A 18 7.52 8.02 -5.93
C ASN A 18 8.43 8.83 -5.00
N LEU A 19 7.93 9.28 -3.84
CA LEU A 19 8.74 9.99 -2.84
C LEU A 19 9.89 9.13 -2.31
N LEU A 20 9.63 7.89 -1.89
CA LEU A 20 10.65 6.95 -1.43
C LEU A 20 11.73 6.74 -2.48
N THR A 21 11.33 6.57 -3.74
CA THR A 21 12.26 6.40 -4.86
C THR A 21 13.16 7.63 -5.03
N GLN A 22 12.60 8.83 -4.95
CA GLN A 22 13.37 10.08 -4.99
C GLN A 22 14.31 10.25 -3.78
N MET A 23 13.97 9.65 -2.64
CA MET A 23 14.80 9.64 -1.44
C MET A 23 15.87 8.54 -1.44
N GLY A 24 15.98 7.76 -2.52
CA GLY A 24 17.01 6.72 -2.68
C GLY A 24 16.57 5.31 -2.27
N THR A 25 15.28 5.11 -1.96
CA THR A 25 14.69 3.80 -1.66
C THR A 25 13.75 3.40 -2.80
N PRO A 26 14.19 2.55 -3.75
CA PRO A 26 13.31 2.10 -4.84
C PRO A 26 12.05 1.45 -4.29
N ALA A 27 10.88 1.96 -4.70
CA ALA A 27 9.58 1.47 -4.23
C ALA A 27 8.60 1.39 -5.40
N THR A 28 7.78 0.33 -5.40
CA THR A 28 6.74 0.10 -6.41
C THR A 28 5.38 0.19 -5.74
N PRO A 29 4.46 1.05 -6.22
CA PRO A 29 3.11 1.09 -5.68
C PRO A 29 2.31 -0.14 -6.11
N VAL A 30 1.57 -0.73 -5.16
CA VAL A 30 0.60 -1.80 -5.40
C VAL A 30 -0.72 -1.47 -4.71
N CYS A 31 -1.80 -2.16 -5.09
CA CYS A 31 -3.11 -2.01 -4.47
C CYS A 31 -3.77 -3.37 -4.21
N ALA A 32 -4.79 -3.39 -3.37
CA ALA A 32 -5.46 -4.64 -2.97
C ALA A 32 -6.64 -5.05 -3.86
N GLY A 33 -7.06 -4.20 -4.79
CA GLY A 33 -8.22 -4.45 -5.65
C GLY A 33 -8.40 -3.40 -6.74
N GLU A 34 -9.49 -3.55 -7.49
CA GLU A 34 -9.87 -2.66 -8.58
C GLU A 34 -10.21 -1.24 -8.08
N ALA A 35 -9.81 -0.24 -8.85
CA ALA A 35 -10.20 1.14 -8.62
C ALA A 35 -11.71 1.33 -8.74
N ASN A 36 -12.27 2.12 -7.83
CA ASN A 36 -13.65 2.60 -7.96
C ASN A 36 -13.75 3.61 -9.13
N LYS A 37 -14.97 4.09 -9.44
CA LYS A 37 -15.21 5.01 -10.57
C LYS A 37 -14.48 6.36 -10.41
N GLU A 38 -14.39 6.88 -9.18
CA GLU A 38 -13.72 8.14 -8.86
C GLU A 38 -12.22 8.00 -9.07
N THR A 39 -11.60 6.97 -8.50
CA THR A 39 -10.18 6.70 -8.67
C THR A 39 -9.84 6.41 -10.13
N THR A 40 -10.68 5.66 -10.85
CA THR A 40 -10.50 5.39 -12.29
C THR A 40 -10.52 6.69 -13.10
N TYR A 41 -11.43 7.62 -12.78
CA TYR A 41 -11.48 8.92 -13.43
C TYR A 41 -10.18 9.70 -13.20
N ILE A 42 -9.68 9.73 -11.95
CA ILE A 42 -8.46 10.43 -11.58
C ILE A 42 -7.23 9.85 -12.30
N LEU A 43 -7.06 8.52 -12.27
CA LEU A 43 -5.95 7.85 -12.95
C LEU A 43 -5.94 8.17 -14.45
N ASN A 44 -7.09 8.06 -15.12
CA ASN A 44 -7.22 8.38 -16.54
C ASN A 44 -6.98 9.87 -16.83
N HIS A 45 -7.50 10.76 -15.98
CA HIS A 45 -7.35 12.21 -16.16
C HIS A 45 -5.89 12.65 -16.11
N PHE A 46 -5.10 12.06 -15.21
CA PHE A 46 -3.69 12.38 -15.04
C PHE A 46 -2.73 11.44 -15.80
N GLY A 47 -3.25 10.46 -16.54
CA GLY A 47 -2.45 9.55 -17.36
C GLY A 47 -1.65 8.51 -16.56
N PHE A 48 -2.13 8.12 -15.39
CA PHE A 48 -1.53 7.06 -14.58
C PHE A 48 -2.15 5.69 -14.90
N GLU A 49 -1.31 4.66 -14.92
CA GLU A 49 -1.78 3.28 -14.95
C GLU A 49 -2.26 2.86 -13.56
N HIS A 50 -3.22 1.93 -13.54
CA HIS A 50 -3.66 1.32 -12.29
C HIS A 50 -2.52 0.50 -11.67
N PRO A 51 -2.22 0.66 -10.36
CA PRO A 51 -1.20 -0.15 -9.70
C PRO A 51 -1.49 -1.65 -9.81
N GLN A 52 -0.46 -2.48 -9.75
CA GLN A 52 -0.67 -3.93 -9.76
C GLN A 52 -1.51 -4.37 -8.55
N ILE A 53 -2.52 -5.19 -8.81
CA ILE A 53 -3.35 -5.78 -7.77
C ILE A 53 -2.60 -6.95 -7.11
N VAL A 54 -2.42 -6.86 -5.80
CA VAL A 54 -1.82 -7.90 -4.95
C VAL A 54 -2.85 -8.36 -3.93
N LYS A 55 -3.13 -9.66 -3.90
CA LYS A 55 -4.11 -10.27 -2.98
C LYS A 55 -3.47 -10.99 -1.79
N ASN A 56 -2.25 -11.48 -1.96
CA ASN A 56 -1.49 -12.17 -0.93
C ASN A 56 0.01 -11.90 -1.11
N TRP A 57 0.70 -11.50 -0.04
CA TRP A 57 2.13 -11.18 -0.04
C TRP A 57 3.04 -12.41 -0.14
N GLU A 58 2.64 -13.55 0.40
CA GLU A 58 3.42 -14.79 0.30
C GLU A 58 3.44 -15.33 -1.14
N GLU A 59 2.39 -15.06 -1.91
CA GLU A 59 2.34 -15.40 -3.34
C GLU A 59 3.10 -14.39 -4.21
N PHE A 60 2.96 -13.10 -3.89
CA PHE A 60 3.57 -12.02 -4.68
C PHE A 60 5.05 -11.81 -4.38
N ALA A 61 5.47 -11.99 -3.14
CA ALA A 61 6.82 -11.81 -2.63
C ALA A 61 7.18 -12.95 -1.65
N PRO A 62 7.40 -14.18 -2.16
CA PRO A 62 7.60 -15.37 -1.32
C PRO A 62 8.86 -15.31 -0.44
N GLU A 63 9.85 -14.51 -0.84
CA GLU A 63 11.08 -14.28 -0.07
C GLU A 63 10.93 -13.13 0.95
N GLY A 64 9.72 -12.57 1.08
CA GLY A 64 9.43 -11.37 1.84
C GLY A 64 9.90 -10.10 1.14
N GLY A 65 9.98 -9.01 1.90
CA GLY A 65 10.42 -7.72 1.40
C GLY A 65 10.03 -6.59 2.33
N ASN A 66 10.46 -5.37 1.99
CA ASN A 66 10.09 -4.18 2.74
C ASN A 66 8.68 -3.71 2.35
N LEU A 67 7.82 -3.53 3.33
CA LEU A 67 6.44 -3.11 3.17
C LEU A 67 6.21 -1.75 3.85
N TYR A 68 5.57 -0.84 3.12
CA TYR A 68 5.11 0.43 3.65
C TYR A 68 3.59 0.49 3.49
N LEU A 69 2.88 0.87 4.56
CA LEU A 69 1.43 1.09 4.50
C LEU A 69 1.12 2.57 4.32
N THR A 70 0.10 2.83 3.53
CA THR A 70 -0.53 4.14 3.41
C THR A 70 -2.00 4.00 3.75
N ASP A 71 -2.58 5.02 4.38
CA ASP A 71 -4.03 5.17 4.56
C ASP A 71 -4.72 4.07 5.43
N HIS A 72 -3.94 3.22 6.09
CA HIS A 72 -4.45 2.28 7.08
C HIS A 72 -3.34 1.68 7.94
N ASN A 73 -3.74 1.16 9.11
CA ASN A 73 -2.89 0.41 10.02
C ASN A 73 -3.58 -0.82 10.65
N GLU A 74 -4.91 -0.95 10.58
CA GLU A 74 -5.62 -2.07 11.21
C GLU A 74 -5.35 -3.38 10.44
N SER A 75 -4.98 -4.45 11.16
CA SER A 75 -4.50 -5.72 10.59
C SER A 75 -5.50 -6.35 9.60
N LYS A 76 -6.80 -6.15 9.82
CA LYS A 76 -7.88 -6.65 8.95
C LYS A 76 -7.94 -5.95 7.59
N GLN A 77 -7.39 -4.75 7.48
CA GLN A 77 -7.39 -3.93 6.27
C GLN A 77 -6.14 -4.18 5.42
N ILE A 78 -5.09 -4.77 5.98
CA ILE A 78 -3.83 -5.09 5.27
C ILE A 78 -4.05 -6.31 4.37
N ILE A 79 -3.43 -6.31 3.19
CA ILE A 79 -3.35 -7.45 2.25
C ILE A 79 -2.87 -8.71 2.98
N ASP A 80 -3.46 -9.87 2.65
CA ASP A 80 -3.14 -11.13 3.32
C ASP A 80 -1.66 -11.54 3.15
N GLY A 81 -1.15 -12.32 4.09
CA GLY A 81 0.26 -12.73 4.11
C GLY A 81 1.23 -11.64 4.57
N TYR A 82 0.78 -10.45 5.00
CA TYR A 82 1.67 -9.33 5.37
C TYR A 82 2.67 -9.64 6.48
N LYS A 83 2.45 -10.68 7.28
CA LYS A 83 3.37 -11.13 8.34
C LYS A 83 4.68 -11.70 7.79
N SER A 84 4.74 -12.09 6.52
CA SER A 84 6.00 -12.46 5.86
C SER A 84 6.84 -11.25 5.42
N MET A 85 6.27 -10.03 5.53
CA MET A 85 6.90 -8.80 5.09
C MET A 85 7.51 -8.03 6.26
N ASN A 86 8.58 -7.29 5.99
CA ASN A 86 9.20 -6.38 6.94
C ASN A 86 8.48 -5.02 6.90
N MET A 87 7.70 -4.71 7.93
CA MET A 87 6.97 -3.43 8.04
C MET A 87 7.95 -2.28 8.29
N CYS A 88 8.17 -1.44 7.29
CA CYS A 88 9.16 -0.36 7.32
C CYS A 88 8.57 1.02 7.62
N GLY A 89 7.25 1.19 7.54
CA GLY A 89 6.62 2.45 7.85
C GLY A 89 5.13 2.49 7.54
N VAL A 90 4.43 3.43 8.19
CA VAL A 90 3.01 3.69 8.01
C VAL A 90 2.80 5.20 7.87
N VAL A 91 2.08 5.60 6.81
CA VAL A 91 1.59 6.97 6.62
C VAL A 91 0.07 6.91 6.62
N ASP A 92 -0.54 7.30 7.73
CA ASP A 92 -1.98 7.13 7.94
C ASP A 92 -2.56 8.30 8.75
N HIS A 93 -3.84 8.59 8.52
CA HIS A 93 -4.61 9.61 9.23
C HIS A 93 -5.76 9.02 10.04
N HIS A 94 -5.95 7.70 10.02
CA HIS A 94 -6.91 7.00 10.87
C HIS A 94 -6.40 6.87 12.30
N ARG A 95 -7.31 6.46 13.19
CA ARG A 95 -6.92 6.04 14.55
C ARG A 95 -5.95 4.87 14.47
N ILE A 96 -5.07 4.75 15.46
CA ILE A 96 -4.25 3.56 15.63
C ILE A 96 -5.13 2.46 16.26
N GLY A 97 -5.24 1.32 15.59
CA GLY A 97 -6.00 0.15 16.02
C GLY A 97 -5.10 -1.00 16.50
N ASP A 98 -5.29 -2.20 15.95
CA ASP A 98 -4.53 -3.43 16.28
C ASP A 98 -3.23 -3.55 15.46
N PHE A 99 -2.47 -2.46 15.38
CA PHE A 99 -1.21 -2.38 14.63
C PHE A 99 -0.03 -2.89 15.48
N GLU A 100 0.67 -3.90 14.98
CA GLU A 100 1.83 -4.52 15.63
C GLU A 100 2.99 -4.66 14.64
N THR A 101 4.21 -4.52 15.15
CA THR A 101 5.47 -4.69 14.39
C THR A 101 6.46 -5.50 15.23
N ASP A 102 7.25 -6.35 14.58
CA ASP A 102 8.27 -7.18 15.26
C ASP A 102 9.51 -6.35 15.68
N GLY A 103 9.65 -5.12 15.18
CA GLY A 103 10.74 -4.21 15.49
C GLY A 103 10.31 -2.74 15.41
N PRO A 104 11.17 -1.79 15.80
CA PRO A 104 10.83 -0.37 15.77
C PRO A 104 10.46 0.12 14.37
N VAL A 105 9.46 0.99 14.31
CA VAL A 105 9.00 1.73 13.13
C VAL A 105 9.18 3.23 13.35
#